data_AF-A0A8J2RA77-F1
#
_entry.id   AF-A0A8J2RA77-F1
#
_cell.length_a   1.000
_cell.length_b   1.000
_cell.length_c   1.000
_cell.angle_alpha   90.00
_cell.angle_beta   90.00
_cell.angle_gamma   90.00
#
_symmetry.space_group_name_H-M   'P 1'
#
loop_
_entity.id
_entity.type
_entity.pdbx_description
1 polymer ?
#
loop_
_entity_poly.entity_id
_entity_poly.type
_entity_poly.pdbx_seq_one_letter_code
_entity_poly.pdbx_strand_id
1 'polypeptide(L)'
;MSSNVYSCPLDPETLTSVKIYLFKNVKNVEDIRNNVIKGVWKCAVIKPSLIVDIFQVVVATNRAVLSKKSNNMVTKTVYSEILYNLSLTKNITQSLSKFGIEKDNNILVCFLVDEQDESESIVKEIQGEACPISELATLSNMKEIKSAYKLNNIKTEIDYLDVIRPGTTRATEQDRGGNIEEKDLNFVHTEYGTTSVGGEHAPGDDTGDTERSWSMEREEQVEYQRRLLSLGDRASMRSLAIFGMSLSG
;
A
#
# COMPACT_ATOMS: atom_id res chain seq x y z
N MET A 1 -0.25 30.21 7.44
CA MET A 1 1.05 29.54 7.30
C MET A 1 0.75 28.13 6.85
N SER A 2 1.14 27.75 5.63
CA SER A 2 0.89 26.40 5.14
C SER A 2 1.68 25.43 6.00
N SER A 3 0.97 24.52 6.68
CA SER A 3 1.60 23.46 7.46
C SER A 3 2.49 22.61 6.54
N ASN A 4 3.78 22.48 6.88
CA ASN A 4 4.73 21.60 6.17
C ASN A 4 4.51 20.11 6.52
N VAL A 5 3.48 19.80 7.32
CA VAL A 5 3.08 18.45 7.66
C VAL A 5 1.71 18.13 7.07
N TYR A 6 1.60 16.97 6.45
CA TYR A 6 0.31 16.35 6.13
C TYR A 6 -0.10 15.45 7.29
N SER A 7 -1.35 15.54 7.71
CA SER A 7 -1.89 14.67 8.75
C SER A 7 -3.31 14.25 8.42
N CYS A 8 -3.63 12.99 8.64
CA CYS A 8 -5.02 12.51 8.59
C CYS A 8 -5.24 11.36 9.58
N PRO A 9 -6.48 11.19 10.08
CA PRO A 9 -6.83 9.95 10.76
C PRO A 9 -6.67 8.75 9.82
N LEU A 10 -6.34 7.59 10.39
CA LEU A 10 -6.41 6.30 9.70
C LEU A 10 -7.76 5.64 10.00
N ASP A 11 -7.88 4.33 9.80
CA ASP A 11 -9.08 3.59 10.11
C ASP A 11 -9.52 3.85 11.56
N PRO A 12 -10.80 4.21 11.80
CA PRO A 12 -11.31 4.52 13.14
C PRO A 12 -11.05 3.41 14.16
N GLU A 13 -11.05 2.16 13.70
CA GLU A 13 -10.78 1.01 14.55
C GLU A 13 -9.38 0.99 15.15
N THR A 14 -8.43 1.67 14.52
CA THR A 14 -7.03 1.69 14.94
C THR A 14 -6.76 2.80 15.95
N LEU A 15 -7.69 3.77 16.09
CA LEU A 15 -7.50 4.99 16.90
C LEU A 15 -6.16 5.70 16.63
N THR A 16 -5.62 5.52 15.42
CA THR A 16 -4.30 6.01 15.03
C THR A 16 -4.48 7.08 13.94
N SER A 17 -3.60 8.07 13.94
CA SER A 17 -3.47 9.03 12.84
C SER A 17 -2.07 8.95 12.24
N VAL A 18 -1.90 9.47 11.02
CA VAL A 18 -0.61 9.54 10.35
C VAL A 18 -0.17 11.00 10.25
N LYS A 19 1.12 11.25 10.48
CA LYS A 19 1.79 12.52 10.16
C LYS A 19 2.92 12.27 9.16
N ILE A 20 2.94 13.02 8.07
CA ILE A 20 3.93 12.87 7.00
C ILE A 20 4.62 14.20 6.72
N TYR A 21 5.95 14.17 6.72
CA TYR A 21 6.81 15.30 6.43
C TYR A 21 7.64 15.02 5.18
N LEU A 22 7.85 16.04 4.37
CA LEU A 22 8.75 15.99 3.22
C LEU A 22 9.99 16.85 3.49
N PHE A 23 11.16 16.28 3.26
CA PHE A 23 12.43 16.99 3.34
C PHE A 23 13.20 16.90 2.03
N LYS A 24 13.83 18.02 1.68
CA LYS A 24 14.79 18.12 0.58
C LYS A 24 16.20 18.35 1.12
N ASN A 25 17.20 18.01 0.29
CA ASN A 25 18.60 18.35 0.53
C ASN A 25 19.16 17.87 1.89
N VAL A 26 18.64 16.76 2.41
CA VAL A 26 19.04 16.15 3.68
C VAL A 26 20.51 15.77 3.66
N LYS A 27 21.23 16.11 4.74
CA LYS A 27 22.69 15.93 4.87
C LYS A 27 23.08 14.74 5.74
N ASN A 28 22.24 14.36 6.70
CA ASN A 28 22.50 13.29 7.66
C ASN A 28 21.72 11.99 7.35
N VAL A 29 21.60 11.64 6.07
CA VAL A 29 20.83 10.46 5.60
C VAL A 29 21.33 9.16 6.25
N GLU A 30 22.64 9.02 6.44
CA GLU A 30 23.23 7.84 7.08
C GLU A 30 22.79 7.69 8.55
N ASP A 31 22.78 8.79 9.31
CA ASP A 31 22.34 8.80 10.71
C ASP A 31 20.85 8.47 10.82
N ILE A 32 20.02 9.08 9.96
CA ILE A 32 18.58 8.80 9.88
C ILE A 32 18.36 7.31 9.63
N ARG A 33 19.03 6.76 8.61
CA ARG A 33 18.93 5.35 8.25
C ARG A 33 19.34 4.45 9.42
N ASN A 34 20.43 4.79 10.11
CA ASN A 34 20.92 4.03 11.26
C ASN A 34 19.93 4.06 12.43
N ASN A 35 19.32 5.21 12.73
CA ASN A 35 18.32 5.36 13.79
C ASN A 35 17.04 4.56 13.49
N VAL A 36 16.59 4.55 12.23
CA VAL A 36 15.43 3.76 11.80
C VAL A 36 15.73 2.26 11.87
N ILE A 37 16.87 1.80 11.33
CA ILE A 37 17.23 0.37 11.33
C ILE A 37 17.42 -0.17 12.75
N LYS A 38 18.00 0.63 13.66
CA LYS A 38 18.14 0.27 15.07
C LYS A 38 16.82 0.35 15.84
N GLY A 39 15.76 0.87 15.22
CA GLY A 39 14.46 1.06 15.85
C GLY A 39 14.42 2.15 16.93
N VAL A 40 15.41 3.06 16.92
CA VAL A 40 15.46 4.24 17.79
C VAL A 40 14.38 5.23 17.35
N TRP A 41 14.27 5.46 16.04
CA TRP A 41 13.21 6.31 15.49
C TRP A 41 12.00 5.47 15.11
N LYS A 42 10.86 5.75 15.73
CA LYS A 42 9.58 5.10 15.46
C LYS A 42 8.88 5.75 14.26
N CYS A 43 9.47 5.57 13.08
CA CYS A 43 8.93 6.09 11.83
C CYS A 43 9.32 5.23 10.62
N ALA A 44 8.59 5.39 9.53
CA ALA A 44 9.02 4.89 8.21
C ALA A 44 9.63 6.04 7.41
N VAL A 45 10.83 5.83 6.88
CA VAL A 45 11.49 6.81 5.99
C VAL A 45 11.47 6.26 4.56
N ILE A 46 10.78 6.99 3.69
CA ILE A 46 10.36 6.58 2.36
C ILE A 46 11.08 7.42 1.32
N LYS A 47 11.49 6.77 0.22
CA LYS A 47 12.07 7.42 -0.96
C LYS A 47 10.96 8.12 -1.78
N PRO A 48 10.95 9.47 -1.86
CA PRO A 48 9.88 10.20 -2.55
C PRO A 48 9.87 9.99 -4.06
N SER A 49 10.99 9.59 -4.69
CA SER A 49 11.07 9.40 -6.14
C SER A 49 10.14 8.30 -6.67
N LEU A 50 9.69 7.39 -5.79
CA LEU A 50 8.81 6.26 -6.12
C LEU A 50 7.35 6.49 -5.72
N ILE A 51 7.01 7.68 -5.23
CA ILE A 51 5.66 8.00 -4.75
C ILE A 51 5.01 8.97 -5.74
N VAL A 52 3.84 8.59 -6.27
CA VAL A 52 3.06 9.44 -7.19
C VAL A 52 2.22 10.46 -6.42
N ASP A 53 1.55 9.98 -5.36
CA ASP A 53 0.63 10.77 -4.55
C ASP A 53 0.77 10.35 -3.09
N ILE A 54 0.58 11.29 -2.17
CA ILE A 54 0.64 11.03 -0.73
C ILE A 54 -0.41 10.00 -0.29
N PHE A 55 -1.55 9.92 -0.98
CA PHE A 55 -2.60 8.94 -0.75
C PHE A 55 -2.07 7.50 -0.81
N GLN A 56 -1.10 7.22 -1.67
CA GLN A 56 -0.44 5.90 -1.73
C GLN A 56 0.22 5.54 -0.39
N VAL A 57 0.89 6.51 0.24
CA VAL A 57 1.54 6.33 1.55
C VAL A 57 0.47 6.16 2.63
N VAL A 58 -0.61 6.93 2.60
CA VAL A 58 -1.72 6.80 3.55
C VAL A 58 -2.37 5.43 3.46
N VAL A 59 -2.65 4.91 2.26
CA VAL A 59 -3.23 3.57 2.06
C VAL A 59 -2.28 2.47 2.58
N ALA A 60 -1.00 2.54 2.23
CA ALA A 60 0.01 1.60 2.71
C ALA A 60 0.13 1.63 4.25
N THR A 61 0.02 2.83 4.83
CA THR A 61 0.05 3.05 6.28
C THR A 61 -1.18 2.49 6.96
N ASN A 62 -2.37 2.77 6.44
CA ASN A 62 -3.62 2.24 6.98
C ASN A 62 -3.60 0.71 7.01
N ARG A 63 -3.20 0.09 5.90
CA ARG A 63 -3.07 -1.36 5.80
C ARG A 63 -2.04 -1.92 6.80
N ALA A 64 -0.91 -1.24 6.99
CA ALA A 64 0.11 -1.67 7.96
C ALA A 64 -0.42 -1.65 9.41
N VAL A 65 -1.16 -0.60 9.79
CA VAL A 65 -1.71 -0.48 11.14
C VAL A 65 -2.85 -1.48 11.37
N LEU A 66 -3.74 -1.69 10.40
CA LEU A 66 -4.74 -2.74 10.46
C LEU A 66 -4.08 -4.12 10.60
N SER A 67 -3.03 -4.38 9.82
CA SER A 67 -2.28 -5.63 9.93
C SER A 67 -1.61 -5.84 11.29
N LYS A 68 -1.10 -4.76 11.90
CA LYS A 68 -0.58 -4.78 13.27
C LYS A 68 -1.69 -5.14 14.27
N LYS A 69 -2.86 -4.51 14.15
CA LYS A 69 -4.02 -4.74 15.03
C LYS A 69 -4.52 -6.18 14.94
N SER A 70 -4.60 -6.74 13.74
CA SER A 70 -5.04 -8.13 13.50
C SER A 70 -3.93 -9.17 13.66
N ASN A 71 -2.73 -8.76 14.12
CA ASN A 71 -1.57 -9.63 14.30
C ASN A 71 -1.20 -10.45 13.04
N ASN A 72 -1.34 -9.86 11.85
CA ASN A 72 -1.11 -10.51 10.55
C ASN A 72 -0.01 -9.83 9.72
N MET A 73 0.83 -8.98 10.35
CA MET A 73 1.97 -8.35 9.69
C MET A 73 2.93 -9.40 9.12
N VAL A 74 3.45 -9.12 7.92
CA VAL A 74 4.46 -9.95 7.28
C VAL A 74 5.87 -9.58 7.77
N THR A 75 6.07 -8.31 8.10
CA THR A 75 7.35 -7.76 8.57
C THR A 75 7.42 -7.62 10.08
N LYS A 76 8.62 -7.35 10.60
CA LYS A 76 8.89 -7.29 12.05
C LYS A 76 8.30 -6.06 12.75
N THR A 77 8.06 -4.98 12.01
CA THR A 77 7.59 -3.71 12.57
C THR A 77 6.52 -3.10 11.68
N VAL A 78 5.60 -2.33 12.25
CA VAL A 78 4.60 -1.60 11.48
C VAL A 78 5.25 -0.65 10.46
N TYR A 79 6.40 -0.04 10.78
CA TYR A 79 7.10 0.87 9.87
C TYR A 79 7.70 0.16 8.65
N SER A 80 8.28 -1.03 8.84
CA SER A 80 8.70 -1.88 7.71
C SER A 80 7.51 -2.41 6.91
N GLU A 81 6.36 -2.60 7.55
CA GLU A 81 5.12 -3.04 6.90
C GLU A 81 4.59 -1.95 5.94
N ILE A 82 4.73 -0.66 6.31
CA ILE A 82 4.42 0.47 5.41
C ILE A 82 5.24 0.36 4.12
N LEU A 83 6.56 0.18 4.23
CA LEU A 83 7.45 0.03 3.07
C LEU A 83 7.12 -1.21 2.24
N TYR A 84 6.78 -2.31 2.91
CA TYR A 84 6.35 -3.54 2.26
C TYR A 84 5.04 -3.34 1.47
N ASN A 85 4.06 -2.65 2.05
CA ASN A 85 2.75 -2.39 1.44
C ASN A 85 2.81 -1.41 0.26
N LEU A 86 3.87 -0.59 0.15
CA LEU A 86 4.11 0.24 -1.04
C LEU A 86 4.57 -0.57 -2.25
N SER A 87 5.09 -1.78 -2.03
CA SER A 87 5.69 -2.63 -3.06
C SER A 87 4.69 -3.60 -3.69
N LEU A 88 4.88 -3.88 -4.98
CA LEU A 88 4.15 -4.96 -5.68
C LEU A 88 4.75 -6.35 -5.44
N THR A 89 5.94 -6.44 -4.84
CA THR A 89 6.64 -7.72 -4.63
C THR A 89 6.39 -8.26 -3.23
N LYS A 90 6.31 -9.59 -3.11
CA LYS A 90 6.22 -10.30 -1.83
C LYS A 90 7.58 -10.46 -1.13
N ASN A 91 8.67 -9.96 -1.72
CA ASN A 91 10.01 -10.08 -1.15
C ASN A 91 10.27 -8.89 -0.23
N ILE A 92 10.30 -9.16 1.09
CA ILE A 92 10.50 -8.17 2.15
C ILE A 92 11.77 -7.33 1.88
N THR A 93 12.93 -7.96 1.75
CA THR A 93 14.22 -7.27 1.57
C THR A 93 14.20 -6.35 0.34
N GLN A 94 13.65 -6.83 -0.77
CA GLN A 94 13.53 -6.05 -1.99
C GLN A 94 12.62 -4.83 -1.79
N SER A 95 11.48 -5.01 -1.13
CA SER A 95 10.53 -3.93 -0.84
C SER A 95 11.16 -2.84 0.03
N LEU A 96 11.84 -3.22 1.12
CA LEU A 96 12.47 -2.27 2.03
C LEU A 96 13.63 -1.51 1.37
N SER A 97 14.51 -2.18 0.61
CA SER A 97 15.61 -1.50 -0.10
C SER A 97 15.10 -0.60 -1.23
N LYS A 98 14.02 -1.00 -1.92
CA LYS A 98 13.47 -0.21 -3.02
C LYS A 98 12.80 1.07 -2.53
N PHE A 99 11.88 0.96 -1.57
CA PHE A 99 11.05 2.07 -1.09
C PHE A 99 11.63 2.81 0.12
N GLY A 100 12.51 2.18 0.88
CA GLY A 100 13.30 2.86 1.91
C GLY A 100 14.41 3.72 1.31
N ILE A 101 15.06 4.50 2.19
CA ILE A 101 16.20 5.35 1.83
C ILE A 101 17.53 4.60 1.94
N GLU A 102 18.44 4.88 1.01
CA GLU A 102 19.83 4.40 1.06
C GLU A 102 20.81 5.57 1.03
N LYS A 103 20.86 6.30 -0.09
CA LYS A 103 21.71 7.48 -0.30
C LYS A 103 20.90 8.69 -0.78
N ASP A 104 19.58 8.64 -0.53
CA ASP A 104 18.61 9.59 -1.02
C ASP A 104 18.65 10.87 -0.18
N ASN A 105 18.92 12.00 -0.83
CA ASN A 105 18.97 13.31 -0.15
C ASN A 105 17.58 13.96 0.01
N ASN A 106 16.53 13.38 -0.57
CA ASN A 106 15.16 13.82 -0.38
C ASN A 106 14.40 12.65 0.25
N ILE A 107 13.63 12.91 1.30
CA ILE A 107 12.99 11.86 2.09
C ILE A 107 11.55 12.27 2.44
N LEU A 108 10.67 11.27 2.49
CA LEU A 108 9.39 11.36 3.18
C LEU A 108 9.52 10.64 4.51
N VAL A 109 9.04 11.25 5.60
CA VAL A 109 9.03 10.62 6.92
C VAL A 109 7.60 10.47 7.38
N CYS A 110 7.18 9.22 7.58
CA CYS A 110 5.83 8.84 7.98
C CYS A 110 5.84 8.37 9.44
N PHE A 111 5.07 9.06 10.27
CA PHE A 111 4.88 8.78 11.68
C PHE A 111 3.47 8.27 11.93
N LEU A 112 3.36 7.32 12.84
CA LEU A 112 2.08 6.93 13.43
C LEU A 112 1.92 7.71 14.72
N VAL A 113 0.75 8.30 14.91
CA VAL A 113 0.39 9.06 16.10
C VAL A 113 -0.81 8.39 16.73
N ASP A 114 -0.56 7.70 17.83
CA ASP A 114 -1.55 7.06 18.70
C ASP A 114 -1.62 7.80 20.05
N GLU A 115 -1.13 7.20 21.13
CA GLU A 115 -1.00 7.80 22.46
C GLU A 115 0.23 8.72 22.56
N GLN A 116 1.28 8.45 21.75
CA GLN A 116 2.52 9.21 21.78
C GLN A 116 2.87 9.74 20.38
N ASP A 117 3.28 11.00 20.34
CA ASP A 117 3.74 11.67 19.12
C ASP A 117 5.24 12.00 19.24
N GLU A 118 6.08 11.15 18.64
CA GLU A 118 7.53 11.36 18.57
C GLU A 118 7.95 12.20 17.34
N SER A 119 6.99 12.68 16.53
CA SER A 119 7.35 13.30 15.25
C SER A 119 8.14 14.60 15.42
N GLU A 120 7.79 15.43 16.40
CA GLU A 120 8.44 16.73 16.59
C GLU A 120 9.90 16.63 17.04
N SER A 121 10.23 15.65 17.91
CA SER A 121 11.61 15.45 18.38
C SER A 121 12.48 14.94 17.24
N ILE A 122 12.01 13.93 16.50
CA ILE A 122 12.73 13.32 15.37
C ILE A 122 12.93 14.33 14.24
N VAL A 123 11.89 15.11 13.90
CA VAL A 123 11.95 16.12 12.82
C VAL A 123 13.05 17.16 13.07
N LYS A 124 13.29 17.55 14.33
CA LYS A 124 14.34 18.52 14.68
C LYS A 124 15.76 17.97 14.47
N GLU A 125 15.93 16.66 14.44
CA GLU A 125 17.23 16.01 14.20
C GLU A 125 17.56 15.86 12.70
N ILE A 126 16.59 16.12 11.81
CA ILE A 126 16.80 16.01 10.36
C ILE A 126 17.49 17.27 9.83
N GLN A 127 18.70 17.11 9.30
CA GLN A 127 19.48 18.20 8.70
C GLN A 127 19.11 18.39 7.23
N GLY A 128 17.96 18.99 6.97
CA GLY A 128 17.46 19.25 5.61
C GLY A 128 16.42 20.36 5.58
N GLU A 129 15.83 20.58 4.41
CA GLU A 129 14.80 21.60 4.19
C GLU A 129 13.41 20.98 4.24
N ALA A 130 12.62 21.30 5.28
CA ALA A 130 11.22 20.89 5.36
C ALA A 130 10.39 21.63 4.31
N CYS A 131 9.72 20.88 3.44
CA CYS A 131 8.94 21.41 2.32
C CYS A 131 7.46 21.01 2.43
N PRO A 132 6.53 21.80 1.86
CA PRO A 132 5.13 21.38 1.73
C PRO A 132 4.99 20.07 0.94
N ILE A 133 4.03 19.23 1.33
CA ILE A 133 3.74 17.96 0.63
C ILE A 133 3.37 18.16 -0.84
N SER A 134 2.86 19.33 -1.24
CA SER A 134 2.60 19.65 -2.65
C SER A 134 3.85 19.58 -3.53
N GLU A 135 5.04 19.70 -2.95
CA GLU A 135 6.30 19.57 -3.67
C GLU A 135 6.69 18.11 -3.97
N LEU A 136 5.97 17.12 -3.42
CA LEU A 136 6.23 15.70 -3.68
C LEU A 136 6.22 15.40 -5.18
N ALA A 137 5.27 15.96 -5.93
CA ALA A 137 5.16 15.78 -7.38
C ALA A 137 6.43 16.24 -8.14
N THR A 138 7.21 17.17 -7.57
CA THR A 138 8.48 17.63 -8.18
C THR A 138 9.64 16.66 -7.94
N LEU A 139 9.50 15.74 -6.98
CA LEU A 139 10.51 14.77 -6.59
C LEU A 139 10.25 13.38 -7.18
N SER A 140 8.99 13.09 -7.55
CA SER A 140 8.59 11.86 -8.20
C SER A 140 9.34 11.64 -9.51
N ASN A 141 9.90 10.44 -9.70
CA ASN A 141 10.57 10.06 -10.93
C ASN A 141 9.71 9.06 -11.70
N MET A 142 8.96 9.55 -12.69
CA MET A 142 8.05 8.71 -13.48
C MET A 142 8.73 7.53 -14.19
N LYS A 143 10.02 7.64 -14.53
CA LYS A 143 10.76 6.51 -15.11
C LYS A 143 10.97 5.40 -14.08
N GLU A 144 11.36 5.77 -12.86
CA GLU A 144 11.53 4.82 -11.75
C GLU A 144 10.20 4.22 -11.30
N ILE A 145 9.15 5.03 -11.22
CA ILE A 145 7.79 4.62 -10.86
C ILE A 145 7.27 3.60 -11.87
N LYS A 146 7.38 3.88 -13.18
CA LYS A 146 6.96 2.93 -14.22
C LYS A 146 7.68 1.59 -14.11
N SER A 147 8.98 1.64 -13.81
CA SER A 147 9.76 0.42 -13.59
C SER A 147 9.33 -0.32 -12.32
N ALA A 148 9.14 0.39 -11.20
CA ALA A 148 8.78 -0.20 -9.92
C ALA A 148 7.40 -0.86 -9.94
N TYR A 149 6.44 -0.24 -10.62
CA TYR A 149 5.06 -0.72 -10.73
C TYR A 149 4.78 -1.50 -12.04
N LYS A 150 5.81 -1.82 -12.82
CA LYS A 150 5.71 -2.56 -14.10
C LYS A 150 4.71 -1.92 -15.10
N LEU A 151 4.65 -0.59 -15.13
CA LEU A 151 3.71 0.22 -15.93
C LEU A 151 4.17 0.49 -17.36
N ASN A 152 5.15 -0.25 -17.86
CA ASN A 152 5.84 0.03 -19.13
C ASN A 152 4.89 0.04 -20.34
N ASN A 153 3.70 -0.54 -20.21
CA ASN A 153 2.70 -0.67 -21.29
C ASN A 153 1.48 0.27 -21.13
N ILE A 154 1.48 1.19 -20.16
CA ILE A 154 0.29 2.00 -19.81
C ILE A 154 0.48 3.47 -20.21
N LYS A 155 -0.44 3.97 -21.07
CA LYS A 155 -0.29 5.21 -21.84
C LYS A 155 -0.88 6.49 -21.21
N THR A 156 -1.53 6.47 -20.04
CA THR A 156 -2.20 7.68 -19.50
C THR A 156 -2.04 7.88 -17.99
N GLU A 157 -2.02 9.16 -17.54
CA GLU A 157 -1.85 9.58 -16.14
C GLU A 157 -2.96 9.09 -15.20
N ILE A 158 -4.18 8.93 -15.71
CA ILE A 158 -5.37 8.55 -14.94
C ILE A 158 -5.30 7.08 -14.47
N ASP A 159 -4.47 6.26 -15.12
CA ASP A 159 -4.37 4.81 -14.89
C ASP A 159 -3.30 4.46 -13.84
N TYR A 160 -2.38 5.38 -13.50
CA TYR A 160 -1.26 5.04 -12.59
C TYR A 160 -1.70 4.84 -11.14
N LEU A 161 -2.62 5.67 -10.65
CA LEU A 161 -3.20 5.48 -9.31
C LEU A 161 -4.07 4.21 -9.24
N ASP A 162 -4.69 3.81 -10.36
CA ASP A 162 -5.50 2.60 -10.46
C ASP A 162 -4.64 1.33 -10.47
N VAL A 163 -3.42 1.39 -11.03
CA VAL A 163 -2.47 0.27 -11.02
C VAL A 163 -1.66 0.20 -9.72
N ILE A 164 -1.43 1.34 -9.06
CA ILE A 164 -0.75 1.41 -7.75
C ILE A 164 -1.66 0.90 -6.62
N ARG A 165 -2.98 0.84 -6.83
CA ARG A 165 -3.88 0.09 -5.96
C ARG A 165 -3.49 -1.40 -6.00
N PRO A 166 -3.14 -2.03 -4.86
CA PRO A 166 -2.83 -3.45 -4.86
C PRO A 166 -4.11 -4.23 -5.19
N GLY A 167 -4.23 -4.74 -6.42
CA GLY A 167 -5.32 -5.66 -6.79
C GLY A 167 -6.01 -5.44 -8.13
N THR A 168 -5.53 -4.61 -9.06
CA THR A 168 -6.16 -4.52 -10.40
C THR A 168 -5.18 -4.77 -11.53
N THR A 169 -4.81 -6.05 -11.71
CA THR A 169 -4.35 -6.51 -13.04
C THR A 169 -5.58 -6.54 -13.95
N ARG A 170 -5.83 -5.47 -14.70
CA ARG A 170 -6.71 -5.56 -15.87
C ARG A 170 -5.96 -6.38 -16.92
N ALA A 171 -6.47 -7.57 -17.21
CA ALA A 171 -6.10 -8.30 -18.41
C ALA A 171 -6.30 -7.37 -19.61
N THR A 172 -5.25 -7.14 -20.39
CA THR A 172 -5.30 -6.33 -21.60
C THR A 172 -6.06 -7.11 -22.67
N GLU A 173 -7.27 -6.67 -22.97
CA GLU A 173 -8.09 -7.21 -24.05
C GLU A 173 -8.04 -6.20 -25.22
N GLN A 174 -7.18 -6.48 -26.21
CA GLN A 174 -7.33 -5.93 -27.55
C GLN A 174 -6.48 -6.72 -28.55
N ASP A 175 -7.13 -7.66 -29.24
CA ASP A 175 -7.19 -7.70 -30.70
C ASP A 175 -7.76 -9.04 -31.14
N ARG A 176 -9.01 -9.00 -31.64
CA ARG A 176 -9.49 -9.73 -32.82
C ARG A 176 -10.97 -9.40 -33.03
N GLY A 177 -11.22 -8.45 -33.92
CA GLY A 177 -12.46 -8.44 -34.67
C GLY A 177 -12.50 -9.69 -35.56
N GLY A 178 -13.61 -10.41 -35.52
CA GLY A 178 -13.85 -11.60 -36.35
C GLY A 178 -15.09 -12.34 -35.91
N ASN A 179 -16.11 -12.27 -36.77
CA ASN A 179 -17.43 -12.91 -36.75
C ASN A 179 -17.75 -14.01 -35.71
N ILE A 180 -18.94 -13.84 -35.16
CA ILE A 180 -19.76 -14.83 -34.47
C ILE A 180 -20.05 -15.99 -35.44
N GLU A 181 -19.60 -17.19 -35.11
CA GLU A 181 -20.39 -18.40 -35.35
C GLU A 181 -20.51 -19.18 -34.05
N GLU A 182 -21.75 -19.37 -33.65
CA GLU A 182 -22.22 -20.13 -32.52
C GLU A 182 -22.08 -21.62 -32.82
N LYS A 183 -20.98 -22.24 -32.37
CA LYS A 183 -20.82 -23.69 -32.17
C LYS A 183 -19.52 -23.97 -31.40
N ASP A 184 -19.56 -25.01 -30.57
CA ASP A 184 -18.49 -25.54 -29.71
C ASP A 184 -18.51 -25.08 -28.24
N LEU A 185 -19.71 -25.13 -27.64
CA LEU A 185 -19.88 -25.66 -26.29
C LEU A 185 -19.96 -27.19 -26.39
N ASN A 186 -18.87 -27.90 -26.05
CA ASN A 186 -18.82 -29.22 -25.39
C ASN A 186 -17.46 -29.93 -25.60
N PHE A 187 -17.07 -30.75 -24.61
CA PHE A 187 -15.81 -31.48 -24.39
C PHE A 187 -14.69 -30.61 -23.78
N VAL A 188 -14.27 -30.81 -22.52
CA VAL A 188 -13.78 -32.08 -21.97
C VAL A 188 -14.38 -32.36 -20.58
N HIS A 189 -15.19 -33.42 -20.51
CA HIS A 189 -15.32 -34.25 -19.32
C HIS A 189 -14.27 -35.36 -19.43
N THR A 190 -13.49 -35.60 -18.38
CA THR A 190 -12.83 -36.89 -18.16
C THR A 190 -13.04 -37.30 -16.71
N GLU A 191 -13.30 -38.59 -16.56
CA GLU A 191 -14.10 -39.25 -15.54
C GLU A 191 -13.36 -39.51 -14.23
N TYR A 192 -14.12 -39.55 -13.12
CA TYR A 192 -13.73 -40.17 -11.87
C TYR A 192 -13.93 -41.70 -11.99
N GLY A 193 -12.83 -42.45 -12.00
CA GLY A 193 -12.84 -43.90 -11.86
C GLY A 193 -12.63 -44.32 -10.40
N THR A 194 -13.58 -45.09 -9.86
CA THR A 194 -13.48 -45.76 -8.56
C THR A 194 -12.82 -47.13 -8.69
N THR A 195 -11.76 -47.39 -7.92
CA THR A 195 -11.42 -48.74 -7.44
C THR A 195 -10.63 -48.67 -6.13
N SER A 196 -11.13 -49.38 -5.14
CA SER A 196 -10.61 -49.57 -3.78
C SER A 196 -9.51 -50.65 -3.73
N VAL A 197 -8.39 -50.42 -3.03
CA VAL A 197 -7.78 -51.35 -2.03
C VAL A 197 -6.80 -50.61 -1.10
N GLY A 198 -7.06 -50.66 0.22
CA GLY A 198 -6.12 -50.84 1.35
C GLY A 198 -4.93 -49.90 1.63
N GLY A 199 -4.92 -49.26 2.81
CA GLY A 199 -3.71 -48.78 3.50
C GLY A 199 -3.96 -47.63 4.50
N GLU A 200 -3.50 -47.79 5.74
CA GLU A 200 -3.85 -47.05 6.98
C GLU A 200 -3.15 -45.69 7.21
N HIS A 201 -3.79 -44.81 8.05
CA HIS A 201 -3.26 -43.72 8.93
C HIS A 201 -2.48 -42.53 8.29
N ALA A 202 -2.56 -41.23 8.64
CA ALA A 202 -3.14 -40.37 9.71
C ALA A 202 -3.12 -38.87 9.18
N PRO A 203 -3.51 -37.81 9.96
CA PRO A 203 -4.29 -36.66 9.44
C PRO A 203 -3.55 -35.32 9.20
N GLY A 204 -4.24 -34.43 8.46
CA GLY A 204 -4.30 -32.98 8.73
C GLY A 204 -3.60 -32.06 7.73
N ASP A 205 -4.37 -31.34 6.91
CA ASP A 205 -3.96 -29.99 6.50
C ASP A 205 -5.18 -29.15 6.10
N ASP A 206 -5.48 -28.15 6.93
CA ASP A 206 -6.57 -27.19 6.82
C ASP A 206 -5.99 -25.90 6.21
N THR A 207 -5.86 -25.87 4.88
CA THR A 207 -5.27 -24.74 4.13
C THR A 207 -6.31 -23.99 3.28
N GLY A 208 -7.58 -24.39 3.35
CA GLY A 208 -8.65 -23.80 2.54
C GLY A 208 -9.29 -22.53 3.12
N ASP A 209 -9.32 -22.39 4.45
CA ASP A 209 -10.07 -21.30 5.11
C ASP A 209 -9.29 -19.98 5.21
N THR A 210 -7.96 -20.05 5.22
CA THR A 210 -7.13 -18.82 5.20
C THR A 210 -7.19 -18.14 3.83
N GLU A 211 -7.08 -18.84 2.70
CA GLU A 211 -7.14 -18.14 1.40
C GLU A 211 -8.50 -17.48 1.10
N ARG A 212 -9.60 -18.06 1.60
CA ARG A 212 -10.95 -17.47 1.49
C ARG A 212 -11.13 -16.23 2.37
N SER A 213 -10.72 -16.29 3.63
CA SER A 213 -10.78 -15.15 4.56
C SER A 213 -10.00 -13.95 4.01
N TRP A 214 -8.80 -14.18 3.47
CA TRP A 214 -7.97 -13.12 2.90
C TRP A 214 -8.52 -12.58 1.57
N SER A 215 -9.33 -13.36 0.85
CA SER A 215 -9.97 -12.92 -0.39
C SER A 215 -11.20 -12.06 -0.10
N MET A 216 -11.97 -12.40 0.93
CA MET A 216 -13.15 -11.67 1.37
C MET A 216 -12.79 -10.31 1.99
N GLU A 217 -11.75 -10.25 2.85
CA GLU A 217 -11.24 -8.98 3.39
C GLU A 217 -10.62 -8.07 2.31
N ARG A 218 -10.02 -8.65 1.26
CA ARG A 218 -9.53 -7.89 0.11
C ARG A 218 -10.68 -7.32 -0.72
N GLU A 219 -11.76 -8.07 -0.90
CA GLU A 219 -12.95 -7.58 -1.60
C GLU A 219 -13.67 -6.48 -0.82
N GLU A 220 -13.82 -6.61 0.50
CA GLU A 220 -14.41 -5.55 1.33
C GLU A 220 -13.58 -4.26 1.34
N GLN A 221 -12.25 -4.37 1.38
CA GLN A 221 -11.34 -3.22 1.31
C GLN A 221 -11.36 -2.56 -0.08
N VAL A 222 -11.42 -3.34 -1.15
CA VAL A 222 -11.58 -2.84 -2.52
C VAL A 222 -12.94 -2.19 -2.71
N GLU A 223 -13.99 -2.75 -2.12
CA GLU A 223 -15.36 -2.22 -2.20
C GLU A 223 -15.52 -0.95 -1.36
N TYR A 224 -14.91 -0.87 -0.17
CA TYR A 224 -14.84 0.35 0.62
C TYR A 224 -14.13 1.47 -0.16
N GLN A 225 -12.98 1.17 -0.78
CA GLN A 225 -12.28 2.12 -1.63
C GLN A 225 -13.07 2.49 -2.91
N ARG A 226 -13.79 1.54 -3.53
CA ARG A 226 -14.69 1.82 -4.67
C ARG A 226 -15.88 2.68 -4.28
N ARG A 227 -16.44 2.48 -3.09
CA ARG A 227 -17.58 3.25 -2.55
C ARG A 227 -17.18 4.69 -2.20
N LEU A 228 -15.94 4.89 -1.76
CA LEU A 228 -15.36 6.23 -1.61
C LEU A 228 -15.16 6.96 -2.95
N LEU A 229 -14.91 6.21 -4.03
CA LEU A 229 -14.67 6.76 -5.37
C LEU A 229 -15.94 6.94 -6.22
N SER A 230 -16.99 6.14 -6.00
CA SER A 230 -18.26 6.20 -6.75
C SER A 230 -19.16 7.38 -6.35
N LEU A 231 -18.90 8.01 -5.20
CA LEU A 231 -19.63 9.18 -4.71
C LEU A 231 -19.22 10.52 -5.37
N GLY A 232 -18.30 10.48 -6.35
CA GLY A 232 -18.34 11.37 -7.51
C GLY A 232 -18.09 12.87 -7.32
N ASP A 233 -17.70 13.36 -6.14
CA ASP A 233 -17.36 14.78 -5.98
C ASP A 233 -15.98 15.00 -5.32
N ARG A 234 -15.06 15.56 -6.11
CA ARG A 234 -13.64 15.80 -5.75
C ARG A 234 -13.50 16.76 -4.56
N ALA A 235 -14.50 17.58 -4.27
CA ALA A 235 -14.51 18.47 -3.09
C ALA A 235 -14.97 17.73 -1.81
N SER A 236 -15.83 16.72 -1.96
CA SER A 236 -16.40 15.94 -0.84
C SER A 236 -15.44 14.87 -0.31
N MET A 237 -14.54 14.35 -1.17
CA MET A 237 -13.48 13.41 -0.77
C MET A 237 -12.53 13.95 0.33
N ARG A 238 -12.39 15.27 0.45
CA ARG A 238 -11.61 15.90 1.54
C ARG A 238 -12.33 15.94 2.88
N SER A 239 -13.66 15.80 2.88
CA SER A 239 -14.50 15.94 4.07
C SER A 239 -15.05 14.62 4.59
N LEU A 240 -15.20 13.60 3.74
CA LEU A 240 -15.82 12.32 4.10
C LEU A 240 -14.85 11.19 4.47
N ALA A 241 -13.55 11.36 4.21
CA ALA A 241 -12.52 10.53 4.87
C ALA A 241 -12.50 10.73 6.41
N ILE A 242 -13.22 11.74 6.92
CA ILE A 242 -13.18 12.21 8.32
C ILE A 242 -14.44 11.83 9.12
N PHE A 243 -15.57 11.48 8.47
CA PHE A 243 -16.79 11.12 9.18
C PHE A 243 -17.33 9.77 8.71
N GLY A 244 -16.99 8.72 9.44
CA GLY A 244 -17.79 7.49 9.46
C GLY A 244 -19.16 7.81 10.05
N MET A 245 -20.23 7.54 9.30
CA MET A 245 -21.55 7.37 9.91
C MET A 245 -21.81 5.89 10.13
N SER A 246 -21.89 5.54 11.41
CA SER A 246 -22.87 4.58 11.91
C SER A 246 -24.22 4.81 11.22
N LEU A 247 -24.73 3.79 10.55
CA LEU A 247 -26.18 3.59 10.42
C LEU A 247 -26.49 2.21 10.97
N SER A 248 -26.94 2.27 12.21
CA SER A 248 -27.54 1.30 13.09
C SER A 248 -28.76 0.57 12.52
N GLY A 249 -29.01 -0.65 13.01
CA GLY A 249 -30.27 -1.37 12.87
C GLY A 249 -30.19 -2.79 13.41
#